data_AF-A0A9X3IYZ7-F1
#
_entry.id   AF-A0A9X3IYZ7-F1
#
_cell.length_a   1.000
_cell.length_b   1.000
_cell.length_c   1.000
_cell.angle_alpha   90.00
_cell.angle_beta   90.00
_cell.angle_gamma   90.00
#
_symmetry.space_group_name_H-M   'P 1'
#
loop_
_entity.id
_entity.type
_entity.pdbx_description
1 polymer ?
#
loop_
_entity_poly.entity_id
_entity_poly.type
_entity_poly.pdbx_seq_one_letter_code
_entity_poly.pdbx_strand_id
1 'polypeptide(L)'
;MKPTKIYFHGVLRPGEAGHYLYSTTGYAHPDAVRLPWSIYDLDGGLVWNAGALNVRGLSCWRSRPTLGPSVQGHAALRYKGGWTALAWHDYTGDERGGSNSAVLAEGTLGFQEMLDAFARHFTTQFERQPQMVLRHEDPRPCG
;
A
#
# COMPACT_ATOMS: atom_id res chain seq x y z
N MET A 1 5.26 -9.48 -17.31
CA MET A 1 3.86 -9.63 -17.81
C MET A 1 3.05 -8.47 -17.25
N LYS A 2 2.02 -7.98 -17.95
CA LYS A 2 1.14 -6.95 -17.39
C LYS A 2 0.28 -7.58 -16.27
N PRO A 3 0.14 -6.96 -15.10
CA PRO A 3 -0.73 -7.49 -14.06
C PRO A 3 -2.17 -7.55 -14.58
N THR A 4 -2.85 -8.67 -14.37
CA THR A 4 -4.24 -8.88 -14.81
C THR A 4 -5.22 -8.11 -13.93
N LYS A 5 -4.83 -7.82 -12.68
CA LYS A 5 -5.60 -7.04 -11.72
C LYS A 5 -4.70 -6.05 -11.00
N ILE A 6 -5.21 -4.84 -10.80
CA ILE A 6 -4.56 -3.80 -10.02
C ILE A 6 -5.59 -3.06 -9.17
N TYR A 7 -5.21 -2.73 -7.94
CA TYR A 7 -6.01 -1.97 -7.01
C TYR A 7 -5.18 -0.87 -6.36
N PHE A 8 -5.86 0.18 -5.93
CA PHE A 8 -5.31 1.26 -5.13
C PHE A 8 -6.08 1.31 -3.80
N HIS A 9 -5.36 1.23 -2.69
CA HIS A 9 -5.88 1.54 -1.37
C HIS A 9 -5.35 2.90 -0.95
N GLY A 10 -6.23 3.81 -0.56
CA GLY A 10 -5.83 5.14 -0.10
C GLY A 10 -6.95 6.16 -0.26
N VAL A 11 -6.56 7.42 -0.37
CA VAL A 11 -7.50 8.53 -0.58
C VAL A 11 -7.59 8.88 -2.06
N LEU A 12 -8.80 8.76 -2.63
CA LEU A 12 -9.00 9.05 -4.04
C LEU A 12 -8.87 10.54 -4.34
N ARG A 13 -9.49 11.41 -3.52
CA ARG A 13 -9.47 12.87 -3.70
C ARG A 13 -8.95 13.60 -2.46
N PRO A 14 -8.14 14.67 -2.62
CA PRO A 14 -7.63 15.41 -1.47
C PRO A 14 -8.76 15.93 -0.57
N GLY A 15 -8.57 15.81 0.74
CA GLY A 15 -9.55 16.25 1.74
C GLY A 15 -10.69 15.27 2.01
N GLU A 16 -10.73 14.11 1.36
CA GLU A 16 -11.63 13.03 1.74
C GLU A 16 -11.10 12.26 2.96
N ALA A 17 -11.99 11.94 3.90
CA ALA A 17 -11.65 11.14 5.05
C ALA A 17 -11.82 9.64 4.74
N GLY A 18 -10.79 8.86 5.11
CA GLY A 18 -10.80 7.41 5.07
C GLY A 18 -10.03 6.83 3.89
N HIS A 19 -9.39 5.69 4.14
CA HIS A 19 -8.74 4.91 3.10
C HIS A 19 -9.73 3.88 2.56
N TYR A 20 -9.90 3.86 1.25
CA TYR A 20 -10.76 2.90 0.58
C TYR A 20 -9.98 2.14 -0.48
N LEU A 21 -10.51 0.98 -0.86
CA LEU A 21 -9.97 0.18 -1.94
C LEU A 21 -10.69 0.52 -3.25
N TYR A 22 -9.92 0.70 -4.30
CA TYR A 22 -10.37 1.07 -5.64
C TYR A 22 -9.78 0.11 -6.67
N SER A 23 -10.60 -0.33 -7.61
CA SER A 23 -10.15 -0.93 -8.87
C SER A 23 -9.99 0.15 -9.93
N THR A 24 -9.57 -0.24 -11.13
CA THR A 24 -9.54 0.65 -12.30
C THR A 24 -10.92 1.13 -12.76
N THR A 25 -12.00 0.54 -12.24
CA THR A 25 -13.40 0.89 -12.58
C THR A 25 -14.12 1.62 -11.45
N GLY A 26 -13.47 1.88 -10.31
CA GLY A 26 -14.06 2.60 -9.18
C GLY A 26 -13.90 1.89 -7.84
N TYR A 27 -14.78 2.20 -6.89
CA TYR A 27 -14.75 1.61 -5.55
C TYR A 27 -14.86 0.08 -5.59
N ALA A 28 -14.00 -0.60 -4.83
CA ALA A 28 -13.96 -2.04 -4.72
C ALA A 28 -14.05 -2.42 -3.24
N HIS A 29 -15.17 -2.99 -2.81
CA HIS A 29 -15.30 -3.41 -1.42
C HIS A 29 -14.25 -4.50 -1.09
N PRO A 30 -13.48 -4.38 0.01
CA PRO A 30 -12.42 -5.34 0.34
C PRO A 30 -12.93 -6.79 0.38
N ASP A 31 -14.11 -7.03 0.95
CA ASP A 31 -14.69 -8.38 1.01
C ASP A 31 -15.12 -8.94 -0.36
N ALA A 32 -15.34 -8.07 -1.35
CA ALA A 32 -15.65 -8.48 -2.72
C ALA A 32 -14.37 -8.83 -3.51
N VAL A 33 -13.21 -8.34 -3.07
CA VAL A 33 -11.92 -8.62 -3.72
C VAL A 33 -11.15 -9.63 -2.88
N ARG A 34 -10.90 -10.82 -3.41
CA ARG A 34 -10.08 -11.83 -2.74
C ARG A 34 -8.59 -11.43 -2.76
N LEU A 35 -8.22 -10.43 -1.97
CA LEU A 35 -6.84 -10.02 -1.74
C LEU A 35 -6.19 -10.90 -0.66
N PRO A 36 -4.88 -11.13 -0.73
CA PRO A 36 -4.17 -11.91 0.28
C PRO A 36 -3.91 -11.13 1.58
N TRP A 37 -4.17 -9.83 1.59
CA TRP A 37 -4.05 -8.94 2.75
C TRP A 37 -5.43 -8.55 3.27
N SER A 38 -5.57 -8.50 4.60
CA SER A 38 -6.77 -8.02 5.26
C SER A 38 -6.88 -6.50 5.21
N ILE A 39 -8.05 -5.94 5.52
CA ILE A 39 -8.21 -4.48 5.60
C ILE A 39 -7.25 -3.84 6.62
N TYR A 40 -6.91 -4.54 7.71
CA TYR A 40 -5.95 -4.06 8.71
C TYR A 40 -4.50 -4.06 8.20
N ASP A 41 -4.18 -4.96 7.26
CA ASP A 41 -2.89 -4.92 6.58
C ASP A 41 -2.84 -3.70 5.64
N LEU A 42 -3.92 -3.43 4.90
CA LEU A 42 -4.00 -2.28 4.00
C LEU A 42 -3.96 -0.94 4.75
N ASP A 43 -4.62 -0.86 5.91
CA ASP A 43 -4.68 0.33 6.77
C ASP A 43 -3.47 0.43 7.70
N GLY A 44 -2.30 0.56 7.08
CA GLY A 44 -1.02 0.82 7.73
C GLY A 44 -0.14 -0.42 7.88
N GLY A 45 -0.72 -1.62 7.94
CA GLY A 45 0.07 -2.83 8.20
C GLY A 45 1.13 -3.19 7.16
N LEU A 46 0.96 -2.77 5.90
CA LEU A 46 1.93 -2.96 4.82
C LEU A 46 3.11 -1.99 4.86
N VAL A 47 2.85 -0.77 5.33
CA VAL A 47 3.84 0.32 5.48
C VAL A 47 4.68 0.10 6.72
N TRP A 48 4.04 -0.39 7.78
CA TRP A 48 4.69 -0.80 9.01
C TRP A 48 5.21 -2.24 8.87
N ASN A 49 6.20 -2.62 9.67
CA ASN A 49 6.81 -3.94 9.57
C ASN A 49 5.73 -5.04 9.73
N ALA A 50 5.46 -5.84 8.68
CA ALA A 50 4.45 -6.90 8.69
C ALA A 50 4.71 -8.00 9.75
N GLY A 51 5.89 -7.99 10.40
CA GLY A 51 6.20 -8.82 11.57
C GLY A 51 5.80 -8.24 12.93
N ALA A 52 5.40 -6.96 13.02
CA ALA A 52 5.11 -6.28 14.28
C ALA A 52 3.61 -6.24 14.65
N LEU A 53 2.71 -6.62 13.73
CA LEU A 53 1.26 -6.57 13.96
C LEU A 53 0.72 -7.74 14.79
N ASN A 54 1.52 -8.79 15.00
CA ASN A 54 1.08 -9.98 15.74
C ASN A 54 1.46 -9.98 17.23
N VAL A 55 1.85 -8.84 17.79
CA VAL A 55 2.00 -8.70 19.25
C VAL A 55 0.62 -8.45 19.85
N ARG A 56 -0.13 -9.55 20.03
CA ARG A 56 -1.28 -9.76 20.93
C ARG A 56 -1.81 -8.48 21.61
N GLY A 57 -2.83 -7.86 21.02
CA GLY A 57 -3.80 -7.05 21.78
C GLY A 57 -3.36 -5.66 22.25
N LEU A 58 -2.31 -5.06 21.70
CA LEU A 58 -1.92 -3.69 22.06
C LEU A 58 -2.54 -2.67 21.09
N SER A 59 -3.62 -2.02 21.55
CA SER A 59 -4.35 -0.93 20.89
C SER A 59 -3.61 0.41 20.89
N CYS A 60 -2.32 0.46 21.22
CA CYS A 60 -1.58 1.72 21.29
C CYS A 60 -0.66 1.91 20.08
N TRP A 61 -1.03 2.89 19.26
CA TRP A 61 -0.21 3.55 18.23
C TRP A 61 1.21 3.99 18.66
N ARG A 62 1.63 3.73 19.90
CA ARG A 62 2.83 4.31 20.54
C ARG A 62 4.05 3.39 20.60
N SER A 63 3.99 2.15 20.12
CA SER A 63 5.11 1.20 20.33
C SER A 63 5.45 0.33 19.12
N ARG A 64 5.07 0.73 17.91
CA ARG A 64 5.49 0.01 16.70
C ARG A 64 6.96 0.30 16.42
N PRO A 65 7.83 -0.71 16.22
CA PRO A 65 9.15 -0.50 15.65
C PRO A 65 8.94 0.10 14.27
N THR A 66 9.09 1.41 14.16
CA THR A 66 8.91 2.12 12.91
C THR A 66 10.07 1.75 11.99
N LEU A 67 9.82 1.62 10.69
CA LEU A 67 10.89 1.49 9.68
C LEU A 67 11.64 2.83 9.49
N GLY A 68 11.80 3.61 10.56
CA GLY A 68 12.19 5.01 10.55
C GLY A 68 10.99 5.96 10.72
N PRO A 69 11.22 7.28 10.77
CA PRO A 69 10.13 8.26 10.81
C PRO A 69 9.12 8.03 9.69
N SER A 70 7.84 8.35 9.93
CA SER A 70 6.78 8.32 8.91
C SER A 70 7.09 9.37 7.85
N VAL A 71 7.91 9.02 6.87
CA VAL A 71 8.38 9.92 5.82
C VAL A 71 7.56 9.67 4.57
N GLN A 72 6.94 10.73 4.05
CA GLN A 72 6.23 10.73 2.78
C GLN A 72 7.12 10.13 1.67
N GLY A 73 6.56 9.23 0.86
CA GLY A 73 7.25 8.66 -0.30
C GLY A 73 8.25 7.53 0.03
N HIS A 74 8.51 7.22 1.30
CA HIS A 74 9.20 5.98 1.65
C HIS A 74 8.27 4.80 1.44
N ALA A 75 8.67 3.89 0.55
CA ALA A 75 7.83 2.79 0.11
C ALA A 75 8.38 1.42 0.55
N ALA A 76 7.47 0.50 0.81
CA ALA A 76 7.72 -0.89 1.10
C ALA A 76 7.09 -1.78 0.02
N LEU A 77 7.86 -2.71 -0.50
CA LEU A 77 7.43 -3.71 -1.47
C LEU A 77 7.22 -5.05 -0.76
N ARG A 78 6.02 -5.60 -0.89
CA ARG A 78 5.55 -6.80 -0.17
C ARG A 78 5.05 -7.85 -1.14
N TYR A 79 5.30 -9.11 -0.83
CA TYR A 79 4.87 -10.25 -1.65
C TYR A 79 3.99 -11.20 -0.83
N LYS A 80 2.83 -11.58 -1.36
CA LYS A 80 1.97 -12.57 -0.70
C LYS A 80 1.03 -13.24 -1.69
N GLY A 81 0.97 -14.57 -1.68
CA GLY A 81 -0.04 -15.35 -2.41
C GLY A 81 -0.12 -15.05 -3.92
N GLY A 82 1.01 -14.79 -4.57
CA GLY A 82 1.05 -14.42 -5.99
C GLY A 82 0.69 -12.96 -6.27
N TRP A 83 0.68 -12.09 -5.26
CA TRP A 83 0.47 -10.64 -5.40
C TRP A 83 1.70 -9.86 -4.93
N THR A 84 1.80 -8.64 -5.46
CA THR A 84 2.74 -7.62 -5.02
C THR A 84 1.97 -6.42 -4.48
N ALA A 85 2.37 -5.90 -3.33
CA ALA A 85 1.88 -4.64 -2.79
C ALA A 85 3.04 -3.65 -2.65
N LEU A 86 2.84 -2.43 -3.15
CA LEU A 86 3.71 -1.29 -2.92
C LEU A 86 2.98 -0.33 -1.99
N ALA A 87 3.43 -0.18 -0.75
CA ALA A 87 2.77 0.64 0.26
C ALA A 87 3.69 1.76 0.77
N TRP A 88 3.14 2.94 1.06
CA TRP A 88 3.89 4.09 1.54
C TRP A 88 3.04 4.99 2.44
N HIS A 89 3.69 5.85 3.22
CA HIS A 89 3.01 6.93 3.93
C HIS A 89 2.54 7.98 2.94
N ASP A 90 1.25 8.30 2.98
CA ASP A 90 0.59 9.17 2.00
C ASP A 90 -0.24 10.26 2.66
N TYR A 91 0.40 11.39 2.92
CA TYR A 91 -0.19 12.59 3.48
C TYR A 91 -0.75 13.53 2.41
N THR A 92 -0.76 13.13 1.14
CA THR A 92 -1.21 13.99 0.03
C THR A 92 -2.73 14.07 -0.07
N GLY A 93 -3.42 13.04 0.43
CA GLY A 93 -4.88 12.99 0.48
C GLY A 93 -5.46 13.25 1.86
N ASP A 94 -4.76 12.79 2.90
CA ASP A 94 -5.14 12.90 4.32
C ASP A 94 -3.90 13.18 5.18
N GLU A 95 -3.83 14.38 5.75
CA GLU A 95 -2.66 14.85 6.51
C GLU A 95 -2.56 14.25 7.92
N ARG A 96 -3.53 13.41 8.33
CA ARG A 96 -3.51 12.80 9.67
C ARG A 96 -2.34 11.83 9.82
N GLY A 97 -1.80 11.82 11.03
CA GLY A 97 -0.77 10.87 11.43
C GLY A 97 -1.26 9.42 11.21
N GLY A 98 -0.43 8.62 10.53
CA GLY A 98 -0.78 7.25 10.18
C GLY A 98 -1.42 7.06 8.81
N SER A 99 -1.71 8.13 8.06
CA SER A 99 -2.21 7.99 6.69
C SER A 99 -1.22 7.27 5.77
N ASN A 100 -1.78 6.43 4.89
CA ASN A 100 -1.02 5.61 3.99
C ASN A 100 -1.81 5.25 2.74
N SER A 101 -1.06 4.89 1.70
CA SER A 101 -1.59 4.33 0.47
C SER A 101 -0.86 3.05 0.11
N ALA A 102 -1.50 2.23 -0.71
CA ALA A 102 -0.90 1.05 -1.29
C ALA A 102 -1.44 0.78 -2.70
N VAL A 103 -0.57 0.32 -3.59
CA VAL A 103 -0.95 -0.24 -4.89
C VAL A 103 -0.75 -1.74 -4.82
N LEU A 104 -1.76 -2.49 -5.21
CA LEU A 104 -1.74 -3.95 -5.21
C LEU A 104 -1.89 -4.45 -6.63
N ALA A 105 -1.05 -5.41 -7.02
CA ALA A 105 -1.08 -5.99 -8.36
C ALA A 105 -0.90 -7.50 -8.29
N GLU A 106 -1.64 -8.22 -9.13
CA GLU A 106 -1.48 -9.67 -9.29
C GLU A 106 -0.17 -9.96 -10.04
N GLY A 107 0.63 -10.88 -9.51
CA GLY A 107 1.98 -11.23 -9.97
C GLY A 107 3.09 -10.83 -9.00
N THR A 108 4.30 -11.30 -9.28
CA THR A 108 5.54 -10.90 -8.59
C THR A 108 6.22 -9.79 -9.39
N LEU A 109 6.00 -8.54 -8.98
CA LEU A 109 6.49 -7.34 -9.66
C LEU A 109 7.61 -6.69 -8.85
N GLY A 110 8.59 -6.13 -9.55
CA GLY A 110 9.59 -5.26 -8.97
C GLY A 110 9.05 -3.86 -8.68
N PHE A 111 9.84 -3.08 -7.93
CA PHE A 111 9.48 -1.71 -7.55
C PHE A 111 9.13 -0.83 -8.76
N GLN A 112 9.98 -0.82 -9.79
CA GLN A 112 9.72 -0.02 -10.99
C GLN A 112 8.46 -0.48 -11.74
N GLU A 113 8.23 -1.79 -11.84
CA GLU A 113 7.04 -2.33 -12.51
C GLU A 113 5.76 -1.93 -11.77
N MET A 114 5.81 -1.85 -10.43
CA MET A 114 4.70 -1.34 -9.62
C MET A 114 4.48 0.16 -9.83
N LEU A 115 5.53 0.97 -9.92
CA LEU A 115 5.41 2.40 -10.24
C LEU A 115 4.79 2.62 -11.62
N ASP A 116 5.26 1.89 -12.62
CA ASP A 116 4.74 1.98 -13.99
C ASP A 116 3.26 1.57 -14.06
N ALA A 117 2.89 0.53 -13.32
CA ALA A 117 1.50 0.08 -13.22
C ALA A 117 0.63 1.14 -12.50
N PHE A 118 1.14 1.73 -11.42
CA PHE A 118 0.44 2.78 -10.67
C PHE A 118 0.21 4.02 -11.54
N ALA A 119 1.24 4.53 -12.20
CA ALA A 119 1.17 5.69 -13.09
C ALA A 119 0.16 5.49 -14.23
N ARG A 120 0.06 4.27 -14.76
CA ARG A 120 -0.86 3.93 -15.87
C ARG A 120 -2.32 3.87 -15.44
N HIS A 121 -2.59 3.36 -14.25
CA HIS A 121 -3.96 2.99 -13.84
C HIS A 121 -4.61 3.96 -12.85
N PHE A 122 -3.80 4.73 -12.12
CA PHE A 122 -4.25 5.70 -11.12
C PHE A 122 -3.42 6.98 -11.25
N THR A 123 -3.40 7.55 -12.45
CA THR A 123 -2.53 8.67 -12.84
C THR A 123 -2.64 9.86 -11.88
N THR A 124 -3.87 10.28 -11.55
CA THR A 124 -4.10 11.38 -10.60
C THR A 124 -3.52 11.10 -9.21
N GLN A 125 -3.60 9.85 -8.75
CA GLN A 125 -3.06 9.46 -7.44
C GLN A 125 -1.53 9.43 -7.47
N PHE A 126 -0.95 8.96 -8.58
CA PHE A 126 0.50 8.90 -8.81
C PHE A 126 1.13 10.30 -8.88
N GLU A 127 0.54 11.22 -9.65
CA GLU A 127 1.05 12.58 -9.87
C GLU A 127 1.14 13.43 -8.60
N ARG A 128 0.36 13.09 -7.57
CA ARG A 128 0.41 13.77 -6.26
C ARG A 128 1.58 13.30 -5.40
N GLN A 129 2.13 12.13 -5.68
CA GLN A 129 3.19 11.57 -4.85
C GLN A 129 4.51 12.28 -5.16
N PRO A 130 5.33 12.57 -4.14
CA PRO A 130 6.73 12.85 -4.41
C PRO A 130 7.41 11.60 -4.98
N GLN A 131 8.64 11.75 -5.46
CA GLN A 131 9.43 10.60 -5.91
C GLN A 131 9.47 9.53 -4.82
N MET A 132 8.85 8.39 -5.10
CA MET A 132 8.85 7.26 -4.17
C MET A 132 10.24 6.61 -4.16
N VAL A 133 10.69 6.26 -2.96
CA VAL A 133 11.97 5.60 -2.72
C VAL A 133 11.71 4.29 -2.01
N LEU A 134 12.18 3.19 -2.60
CA LEU A 134 12.12 1.88 -1.98
C LEU A 134 13.03 1.85 -0.75
N ARG A 135 12.45 1.55 0.42
CA ARG A 135 13.17 1.41 1.69
C ARG A 135 13.18 -0.01 2.22
N HIS A 136 12.19 -0.81 1.81
CA HIS A 136 12.05 -2.18 2.23
C HIS A 136 11.48 -3.02 1.09
N GLU A 137 12.05 -4.19 0.85
CA GLU A 137 11.53 -5.20 -0.06
C GLU A 137 11.54 -6.53 0.70
N ASP A 138 10.40 -7.21 0.78
CA ASP A 138 10.36 -8.58 1.27
C ASP A 138 11.15 -9.49 0.32
N PRO A 139 11.75 -10.59 0.81
CA PRO A 139 12.33 -11.59 -0.07
C PRO A 139 11.30 -12.03 -1.12
N ARG A 140 11.70 -12.05 -2.39
CA ARG A 140 10.83 -12.54 -3.45
C ARG A 140 10.52 -14.02 -3.20
N PRO A 141 9.27 -14.46 -3.39
CA PRO A 141 8.95 -15.89 -3.29
C PRO A 141 9.76 -16.66 -4.33
N CYS A 142 10.36 -17.78 -3.91
CA CYS A 142 10.98 -18.73 -4.84
C CYS A 142 9.87 -19.26 -5.77
N GLY A 143 9.99 -18.96 -7.06
CA GLY A 143 9.10 -19.48 -8.10
C GLY A 143 9.41 -20.91 -8.46
#